data_AF-A0A378JAH8-F1
#
_entry.id   AF-A0A378JAH8-F1
#
_cell.length_a   1.000
_cell.length_b   1.000
_cell.length_c   1.000
_cell.angle_alpha   90.00
_cell.angle_beta   90.00
_cell.angle_gamma   90.00
#
_symmetry.space_group_name_H-M   'P 1'
#
loop_
_entity.id
_entity.type
_entity.pdbx_description
1 polymer ?
#
loop_
_entity_poly.entity_id
_entity_poly.type
_entity_poly.pdbx_seq_one_letter_code
_entity_poly.pdbx_strand_id
1 'polypeptide(L)'
;MRILFINLSDPGTLGKKSGEALEKKHKPSFFAKDKRSKVTVLNLMTCALQFADSGTITLDQQTSKILQEWLSKRKKNYKIIIAAHGKVDDTDYCYAESDPEELFKTHKLLNYAQLATFVKSLLDMKGQKMPFNMTLSICYSARSQEHGKDHIRQLAEIDIRTSFAAKFYALLVTECNLRLKAVTGSVEFDEVTGSLLVESEEAIQVMERYDSCLRELKRFEQKTVQPLMTAFIDTNGYDAWEIYLRDADYKKQDTPLDKVWTLFIAIQDQYEELRKVKTQLSQKHYGQIVFHYDTQKDTVTISLKHKEKQTTLKVIKRDDFVAYYSPADHQELLRGKKPSPAKAISDERDSGNAMHPNHKV
;
A
#
# COMPACT_ATOMS: atom_id res chain seq x y z
N MET A 1 11.18 14.66 -19.12
CA MET A 1 10.66 14.45 -17.75
C MET A 1 11.72 13.70 -16.96
N ARG A 2 12.11 14.18 -15.78
CA ARG A 2 12.97 13.45 -14.85
C ARG A 2 12.17 12.97 -13.63
N ILE A 3 12.64 11.90 -13.01
CA ILE A 3 12.02 11.24 -11.86
C ILE A 3 13.03 11.18 -10.72
N LEU A 4 12.60 11.55 -9.53
CA LEU A 4 13.27 11.21 -8.27
C LEU A 4 12.50 10.03 -7.66
N PHE A 5 13.13 8.87 -7.58
CA PHE A 5 12.58 7.68 -6.93
C PHE A 5 13.19 7.56 -5.54
N ILE A 6 12.39 7.85 -4.53
CA ILE A 6 12.75 7.72 -3.11
C ILE A 6 12.28 6.35 -2.65
N ASN A 7 13.21 5.42 -2.52
CA ASN A 7 12.94 4.07 -2.05
C ASN A 7 13.12 4.01 -0.53
N LEU A 8 12.01 3.83 0.19
CA LEU A 8 11.97 3.63 1.65
C LEU A 8 11.72 2.17 2.03
N SER A 9 11.37 1.32 1.07
CA SER A 9 11.29 -0.14 1.24
C SER A 9 12.67 -0.81 1.19
N ASP A 10 12.72 -2.10 1.53
CA ASP A 10 13.91 -2.94 1.44
C ASP A 10 14.71 -2.66 0.15
N PRO A 11 15.95 -2.17 0.26
CA PRO A 11 16.81 -1.90 -0.89
C PRO A 11 17.27 -3.18 -1.60
N GLY A 12 16.96 -4.36 -1.07
CA GLY A 12 17.21 -5.67 -1.67
C GLY A 12 16.49 -5.87 -3.01
N THR A 13 16.02 -7.08 -3.25
CA THR A 13 15.55 -7.50 -4.58
C THR A 13 14.43 -6.61 -5.12
N LEU A 14 13.46 -6.20 -4.29
CA LEU A 14 12.30 -5.43 -4.74
C LEU A 14 12.63 -3.96 -5.04
N GLY A 15 13.39 -3.28 -4.18
CA GLY A 15 13.81 -1.90 -4.38
C GLY A 15 14.66 -1.75 -5.65
N LYS A 16 15.62 -2.66 -5.84
CA LYS A 16 16.47 -2.71 -7.04
C LYS A 16 15.65 -2.93 -8.32
N LYS A 17 14.79 -3.95 -8.34
CA LYS A 17 13.92 -4.25 -9.49
C LYS A 17 13.02 -3.08 -9.87
N SER A 18 12.46 -2.39 -8.88
CA SER A 18 11.60 -1.21 -9.11
C SER A 18 12.37 -0.07 -9.77
N GLY A 19 13.59 0.21 -9.31
CA GLY A 19 14.48 1.20 -9.92
C GLY A 19 14.85 0.86 -11.36
N GLU A 20 15.27 -0.38 -11.61
CA GLU A 20 15.65 -0.87 -12.94
C GLU A 20 14.46 -0.85 -13.92
N ALA A 21 13.28 -1.24 -13.47
CA ALA A 21 12.05 -1.20 -14.24
C ALA A 21 11.69 0.25 -14.64
N LEU A 22 11.75 1.19 -13.68
CA LEU A 22 11.55 2.62 -13.94
C LEU A 22 12.56 3.18 -14.95
N GLU A 23 13.84 2.83 -14.80
CA GLU A 23 14.88 3.22 -15.74
C GLU A 23 14.60 2.70 -17.14
N LYS A 24 14.23 1.42 -17.27
CA LYS A 24 13.86 0.79 -18.55
C LYS A 24 12.73 1.52 -19.25
N LYS A 25 11.66 1.86 -18.53
CA LYS A 25 10.52 2.64 -19.06
C LYS A 25 10.91 4.04 -19.53
N HIS A 26 11.84 4.66 -18.82
CA HIS A 26 12.24 6.03 -19.06
C HIS A 26 13.58 6.15 -19.79
N LYS A 27 14.06 5.07 -20.42
CA LYS A 27 15.28 5.07 -21.22
C LYS A 27 15.23 6.22 -22.24
N PRO A 28 16.33 6.98 -22.39
CA PRO A 28 16.44 7.93 -23.48
C PRO A 28 16.28 7.19 -24.82
N SER A 29 15.61 7.83 -25.79
CA SER A 29 15.57 7.31 -27.16
C SER A 29 17.00 7.13 -27.67
N PHE A 30 17.24 6.14 -28.53
CA PHE A 30 18.56 5.89 -29.12
C PHE A 30 19.15 7.15 -29.80
N PHE A 31 18.28 8.02 -30.32
CA PHE A 31 18.65 9.27 -30.97
C PHE A 31 18.72 10.48 -30.02
N ALA A 32 18.52 10.30 -28.72
CA ALA A 32 18.58 11.40 -27.76
C ALA A 32 20.04 11.85 -27.56
N LYS A 33 20.28 13.16 -27.71
CA LYS A 33 21.60 13.78 -27.45
C LYS A 33 22.08 13.59 -26.01
N ASP A 34 21.16 13.49 -25.05
CA ASP A 34 21.47 13.23 -23.63
C ASP A 34 21.16 11.76 -23.30
N LYS A 35 22.21 10.96 -23.13
CA LYS A 35 22.12 9.54 -22.73
C LYS A 35 21.95 9.34 -21.23
N ARG A 36 21.93 10.41 -20.42
CA ARG A 36 21.77 10.30 -18.96
C ARG A 36 20.42 9.69 -18.59
N SER A 37 20.43 8.86 -17.52
CA SER A 37 19.21 8.30 -16.95
C SER A 37 18.24 9.44 -16.57
N LYS A 38 16.97 9.25 -16.87
CA LYS A 38 15.90 10.17 -16.46
C LYS A 38 15.44 9.89 -15.03
N VAL A 39 15.90 8.80 -14.42
CA VAL A 39 15.53 8.36 -13.07
C VAL A 39 16.73 8.56 -12.17
N THR A 40 16.51 9.16 -11.01
CA THR A 40 17.48 9.26 -9.92
C THR A 40 16.90 8.47 -8.76
N VAL A 41 17.58 7.41 -8.34
CA VAL A 41 17.16 6.54 -7.24
C VAL A 41 17.91 6.94 -5.97
N LEU A 42 17.18 7.16 -4.88
CA LEU A 42 17.71 7.33 -3.54
C LEU A 42 17.15 6.23 -2.63
N ASN A 43 18.02 5.38 -2.10
CA ASN A 43 17.64 4.34 -1.13
C ASN A 43 17.77 4.93 0.28
N LEU A 44 16.64 5.32 0.88
CA LEU A 44 16.60 6.08 2.13
C LEU A 44 15.92 5.33 3.28
N MET A 45 15.78 4.00 3.20
CA MET A 45 15.17 3.18 4.27
C MET A 45 15.83 3.41 5.63
N THR A 46 17.16 3.28 5.74
CA THR A 46 17.89 3.51 7.00
C THR A 46 17.74 4.95 7.51
N CYS A 47 17.74 5.92 6.60
CA CYS A 47 17.53 7.34 6.95
C CYS A 47 16.10 7.56 7.49
N ALA A 48 15.10 6.92 6.89
CA ALA A 48 13.71 6.99 7.35
C ALA A 48 13.53 6.33 8.72
N LEU A 49 14.19 5.19 9.00
CA LEU A 49 14.21 4.57 10.33
C LEU A 49 14.81 5.51 11.38
N GLN A 50 15.99 6.09 11.10
CA GLN A 50 16.62 7.06 12.00
C GLN A 50 15.75 8.30 12.21
N PHE A 51 15.05 8.75 11.18
CA PHE A 51 14.13 9.87 11.28
C PHE A 51 12.91 9.53 12.14
N ALA A 52 12.39 8.30 12.08
CA ALA A 52 11.27 7.86 12.90
C ALA A 52 11.57 8.03 14.40
N ASP A 53 12.83 7.76 14.80
CA ASP A 53 13.28 7.85 16.18
C ASP A 53 13.70 9.27 16.60
N SER A 54 14.42 9.98 15.72
CA SER A 54 15.07 11.25 16.06
C SER A 54 14.35 12.51 15.58
N GLY A 55 13.41 12.37 14.65
CA GLY A 55 12.80 13.49 13.92
C GLY A 55 13.78 14.28 13.04
N THR A 56 15.00 13.80 12.86
CA THR A 56 16.07 14.51 12.11
C THR A 56 16.53 13.68 10.92
N ILE A 57 16.71 14.33 9.77
CA ILE A 57 17.23 13.69 8.56
C ILE A 57 18.76 13.80 8.56
N THR A 58 19.41 12.65 8.50
CA THR A 58 20.86 12.56 8.26
C THR A 58 21.08 11.84 6.94
N LEU A 59 21.64 12.55 5.95
CA LEU A 59 22.06 11.97 4.67
C LEU A 59 23.58 11.92 4.62
N ASP A 60 24.13 10.87 4.01
CA ASP A 60 25.54 10.87 3.66
C ASP A 60 25.83 11.96 2.59
N GLN A 61 27.10 12.33 2.46
CA GLN A 61 27.53 13.42 1.58
C GLN A 61 27.17 13.17 0.11
N GLN A 62 27.24 11.92 -0.36
CA GLN A 62 26.95 11.57 -1.75
C GLN A 62 25.45 11.68 -2.03
N THR A 63 24.62 11.10 -1.18
CA THR A 63 23.15 11.17 -1.27
C THR A 63 22.67 12.61 -1.21
N SER A 64 23.21 13.41 -0.29
CA SER A 64 22.91 14.84 -0.18
C SER A 64 23.26 15.59 -1.47
N LYS A 65 24.46 15.37 -2.02
CA LYS A 65 24.89 15.98 -3.29
C LYS A 65 23.95 15.63 -4.45
N ILE A 66 23.60 14.35 -4.60
CA ILE A 66 22.70 13.89 -5.68
C ILE A 66 21.32 14.56 -5.56
N LEU A 67 20.77 14.61 -4.35
CA LEU A 67 19.48 15.23 -4.09
C LEU A 67 19.50 16.73 -4.41
N GLN A 68 20.50 17.47 -3.94
CA GLN A 68 20.63 18.91 -4.20
C GLN A 68 20.83 19.20 -5.70
N GLU A 69 21.61 18.38 -6.41
CA GLU A 69 21.74 18.47 -7.85
C GLU A 69 20.42 18.21 -8.60
N TRP A 70 19.59 17.29 -8.10
CA TRP A 70 18.28 17.02 -8.70
C TRP A 70 17.32 18.18 -8.46
N LEU A 71 17.26 18.68 -7.23
CA LEU A 71 16.38 19.77 -6.79
C LEU A 71 16.71 21.09 -7.52
N SER A 72 17.98 21.44 -7.63
CA SER A 72 18.44 22.65 -8.36
C SER A 72 18.10 22.64 -9.86
N LYS A 73 17.94 21.45 -10.46
CA LYS A 73 17.58 21.28 -11.88
C LYS A 73 16.09 20.95 -12.09
N ARG A 74 15.28 21.00 -11.03
CA ARG A 74 13.87 20.60 -11.05
C ARG A 74 13.06 21.48 -11.99
N LYS A 75 12.12 20.86 -12.73
CA LYS A 75 11.13 21.56 -13.58
C LYS A 75 9.72 21.12 -13.20
N LYS A 76 8.71 21.92 -13.57
CA LYS A 76 7.28 21.67 -13.27
C LYS A 76 6.78 20.27 -13.65
N ASN A 77 7.33 19.69 -14.72
CA ASN A 77 6.93 18.36 -15.20
C ASN A 77 7.71 17.20 -14.56
N TYR A 78 8.62 17.47 -13.62
CA TYR A 78 9.36 16.40 -12.93
C TYR A 78 8.44 15.70 -11.93
N LYS A 79 8.77 14.45 -11.63
CA LYS A 79 7.99 13.60 -10.75
C LYS A 79 8.84 13.11 -9.59
N ILE A 80 8.19 12.99 -8.44
CA ILE A 80 8.73 12.30 -7.27
C ILE A 80 7.88 11.05 -7.08
N ILE A 81 8.52 9.91 -6.91
CA ILE A 81 7.86 8.65 -6.57
C ILE A 81 8.44 8.22 -5.23
N ILE A 82 7.57 8.02 -4.25
CA ILE A 82 7.93 7.52 -2.93
C ILE A 82 7.46 6.07 -2.88
N ALA A 83 8.39 5.14 -2.67
CA ALA A 83 8.09 3.72 -2.50
C ALA A 83 8.31 3.30 -1.06
N ALA A 84 7.35 2.55 -0.53
CA ALA A 84 7.38 1.86 0.76
C ALA A 84 6.35 0.74 0.71
N HIS A 85 6.33 -0.15 1.69
CA HIS A 85 5.25 -1.12 1.82
C HIS A 85 4.04 -0.49 2.53
N GLY A 86 2.85 -1.02 2.24
CA GLY A 86 1.61 -0.65 2.92
C GLY A 86 0.77 -1.89 3.17
N LYS A 87 -0.17 -1.80 4.12
CA LYS A 87 -1.11 -2.87 4.45
C LYS A 87 -2.52 -2.46 4.06
N VAL A 88 -3.35 -3.45 3.75
CA VAL A 88 -4.72 -3.26 3.28
C VAL A 88 -5.62 -2.59 4.33
N ASP A 89 -5.34 -2.84 5.60
CA ASP A 89 -6.12 -2.45 6.78
C ASP A 89 -5.45 -1.36 7.63
N ASP A 90 -4.26 -0.87 7.22
CA ASP A 90 -3.53 0.18 7.93
C ASP A 90 -3.52 1.49 7.14
N THR A 91 -4.26 2.47 7.64
CA THR A 91 -4.35 3.82 7.06
C THR A 91 -3.42 4.83 7.71
N ASP A 92 -2.57 4.39 8.65
CA ASP A 92 -1.75 5.27 9.47
C ASP A 92 -0.26 5.10 9.20
N TYR A 93 0.20 3.88 8.88
CA TYR A 93 1.63 3.56 8.72
C TYR A 93 2.00 3.04 7.33
N CYS A 94 3.21 3.40 6.88
CA CYS A 94 3.94 2.66 5.87
C CYS A 94 5.03 1.79 6.51
N TYR A 95 5.54 0.81 5.76
CA TYR A 95 6.37 -0.28 6.26
C TYR A 95 7.67 -0.41 5.44
N ALA A 96 8.75 -0.82 6.11
CA ALA A 96 10.07 -1.02 5.48
C ALA A 96 10.16 -2.34 4.70
N GLU A 97 9.50 -3.37 5.21
CA GLU A 97 9.51 -4.73 4.67
C GLU A 97 8.08 -5.27 4.57
N SER A 98 7.81 -6.03 3.51
CA SER A 98 6.67 -6.95 3.48
C SER A 98 7.22 -8.37 3.45
N ASP A 99 7.08 -9.09 4.56
CA ASP A 99 7.24 -10.54 4.53
C ASP A 99 5.86 -11.19 4.43
N PRO A 100 5.46 -11.67 3.24
CA PRO A 100 4.18 -12.35 3.06
C PRO A 100 4.15 -13.74 3.70
N GLU A 101 5.31 -14.36 3.99
CA GLU A 101 5.40 -15.70 4.56
C GLU A 101 5.54 -15.66 6.09
N GLU A 102 6.16 -14.61 6.61
CA GLU A 102 6.22 -14.25 8.02
C GLU A 102 5.31 -13.05 8.30
N LEU A 103 4.00 -13.32 8.36
CA LEU A 103 2.91 -12.40 8.72
C LEU A 103 3.20 -11.45 9.91
N PHE A 104 4.20 -11.74 10.73
CA PHE A 104 4.59 -10.99 11.94
C PHE A 104 5.87 -10.13 11.81
N LYS A 105 6.60 -10.18 10.69
CA LYS A 105 7.87 -9.43 10.48
C LYS A 105 7.71 -8.07 9.78
N THR A 106 6.50 -7.56 9.60
CA THR A 106 6.34 -6.22 8.98
C THR A 106 6.78 -5.11 9.94
N HIS A 107 7.93 -4.49 9.65
CA HIS A 107 8.45 -3.38 10.45
C HIS A 107 7.78 -2.06 10.05
N LYS A 108 7.03 -1.46 11.00
CA LYS A 108 6.48 -0.11 10.84
C LYS A 108 7.62 0.88 10.63
N LEU A 109 7.53 1.67 9.58
CA LEU A 109 8.58 2.60 9.19
C LEU A 109 8.25 4.03 9.62
N LEU A 110 7.20 4.61 9.05
CA LEU A 110 6.75 5.97 9.35
C LEU A 110 5.22 6.00 9.32
N ASN A 111 4.61 6.73 10.26
CA ASN A 111 3.22 7.12 10.06
C ASN A 111 3.09 8.22 8.98
N TYR A 112 1.88 8.48 8.50
CA TYR A 112 1.64 9.49 7.45
C TYR A 112 2.17 10.88 7.82
N ALA A 113 2.16 11.25 9.11
CA ALA A 113 2.60 12.56 9.59
C ALA A 113 4.13 12.67 9.64
N GLN A 114 4.79 11.61 10.11
CA GLN A 114 6.24 11.48 10.06
C GLN A 114 6.72 11.45 8.61
N LEU A 115 6.05 10.73 7.71
CA LEU A 115 6.39 10.72 6.28
C LEU A 115 6.21 12.10 5.64
N ALA A 116 5.13 12.82 5.96
CA ALA A 116 4.94 14.19 5.47
C ALA A 116 6.07 15.12 5.94
N THR A 117 6.45 15.05 7.22
CA THR A 117 7.56 15.83 7.78
C THR A 117 8.89 15.45 7.14
N PHE A 118 9.15 14.15 6.99
CA PHE A 118 10.34 13.62 6.32
C PHE A 118 10.46 14.19 4.89
N VAL A 119 9.37 14.14 4.12
CA VAL A 119 9.34 14.64 2.74
C VAL A 119 9.51 16.16 2.68
N LYS A 120 8.89 16.91 3.59
CA LYS A 120 9.09 18.38 3.70
C LYS A 120 10.55 18.74 3.95
N SER A 121 11.17 18.07 4.91
CA SER A 121 12.58 18.28 5.26
C SER A 121 13.52 17.87 4.14
N LEU A 122 13.25 16.74 3.47
CA LEU A 122 14.10 16.22 2.39
C LEU A 122 14.09 17.13 1.15
N LEU A 123 12.92 17.64 0.78
CA LEU A 123 12.73 18.40 -0.46
C LEU A 123 12.91 19.92 -0.28
N ASP A 124 13.23 20.37 0.94
CA ASP A 124 13.31 21.77 1.34
C ASP A 124 12.14 22.59 0.79
N MET A 125 10.92 22.15 1.13
CA MET A 125 9.72 22.67 0.44
C MET A 125 9.31 24.08 0.88
N LYS A 126 10.02 24.71 1.83
CA LYS A 126 9.68 26.05 2.34
C LYS A 126 9.76 27.09 1.21
N GLY A 127 8.63 27.75 0.94
CA GLY A 127 8.55 28.84 -0.04
C GLY A 127 8.58 28.40 -1.52
N GLN A 128 8.56 27.10 -1.82
CA GLN A 128 8.58 26.63 -3.21
C GLN A 128 7.21 26.77 -3.89
N LYS A 129 7.06 27.80 -4.74
CA LYS A 129 5.84 28.03 -5.53
C LYS A 129 5.64 27.05 -6.69
N MET A 130 6.68 26.34 -7.12
CA MET A 130 6.61 25.49 -8.31
C MET A 130 5.86 24.17 -8.03
N PRO A 131 4.83 23.83 -8.83
CA PRO A 131 4.03 22.63 -8.62
C PRO A 131 4.85 21.34 -8.59
N PHE A 132 4.41 20.41 -7.75
CA PHE A 132 4.97 19.07 -7.60
C PHE A 132 4.00 18.01 -8.13
N ASN A 133 4.54 17.00 -8.80
CA ASN A 133 3.81 15.77 -9.09
C ASN A 133 4.44 14.65 -8.25
N MET A 134 3.65 14.06 -7.37
CA MET A 134 4.09 12.98 -6.50
C MET A 134 3.24 11.73 -6.73
N THR A 135 3.85 10.56 -6.61
CA THR A 135 3.16 9.28 -6.62
C THR A 135 3.62 8.49 -5.40
N LEU A 136 2.66 8.04 -4.59
CA LEU A 136 2.89 7.03 -3.57
C LEU A 136 2.82 5.67 -4.25
N SER A 137 3.98 5.07 -4.46
CA SER A 137 4.13 3.66 -4.82
C SER A 137 4.12 2.82 -3.55
N ILE A 138 3.03 2.97 -2.78
CA ILE A 138 2.80 2.32 -1.49
C ILE A 138 1.50 1.55 -1.62
N CYS A 139 1.54 0.23 -1.43
CA CYS A 139 0.39 -0.65 -1.52
C CYS A 139 -0.75 -0.11 -0.66
N TYR A 140 -1.98 -0.11 -1.20
CA TYR A 140 -3.20 0.28 -0.48
C TYR A 140 -3.19 1.70 0.12
N SER A 141 -2.24 2.57 -0.24
CA SER A 141 -2.13 3.90 0.37
C SER A 141 -3.35 4.81 0.14
N ALA A 142 -4.17 4.56 -0.87
CA ALA A 142 -5.42 5.27 -1.11
C ALA A 142 -6.66 4.54 -0.57
N ARG A 143 -6.49 3.36 0.04
CA ARG A 143 -7.58 2.61 0.65
C ARG A 143 -7.99 3.29 1.96
N SER A 144 -9.28 3.37 2.19
CA SER A 144 -9.90 3.99 3.36
C SER A 144 -9.89 3.03 4.57
N GLN A 145 -10.39 3.50 5.70
CA GLN A 145 -10.66 2.65 6.86
C GLN A 145 -11.72 1.57 6.56
N GLU A 146 -12.64 1.81 5.62
CA GLU A 146 -13.61 0.83 5.14
C GLU A 146 -12.98 -0.18 4.16
N HIS A 147 -11.79 -0.69 4.44
CA HIS A 147 -10.99 -1.56 3.57
C HIS A 147 -11.73 -2.82 3.09
N GLY A 148 -12.72 -3.33 3.82
CA GLY A 148 -13.54 -4.46 3.35
C GLY A 148 -14.47 -4.15 2.17
N LYS A 149 -14.66 -2.87 1.80
CA LYS A 149 -15.53 -2.46 0.68
C LYS A 149 -14.75 -2.36 -0.63
N ASP A 150 -15.48 -2.53 -1.74
CA ASP A 150 -14.93 -2.34 -3.09
C ASP A 150 -14.70 -0.84 -3.36
N HIS A 151 -13.44 -0.43 -3.40
CA HIS A 151 -13.05 0.98 -3.57
C HIS A 151 -13.23 1.53 -4.99
N ILE A 152 -13.79 0.72 -5.90
CA ILE A 152 -14.13 1.13 -7.25
C ILE A 152 -15.65 1.21 -7.41
N ARG A 153 -16.38 0.18 -6.98
CA ARG A 153 -17.83 0.03 -7.18
C ARG A 153 -18.66 0.65 -6.05
N GLN A 154 -18.16 0.66 -4.82
CA GLN A 154 -18.87 1.15 -3.62
C GLN A 154 -18.33 2.49 -3.12
N LEU A 155 -17.71 3.26 -4.01
CA LEU A 155 -17.01 4.50 -3.66
C LEU A 155 -17.89 5.58 -3.03
N ALA A 156 -19.20 5.56 -3.30
CA ALA A 156 -20.15 6.47 -2.66
C ALA A 156 -20.34 6.20 -1.16
N GLU A 157 -20.03 4.99 -0.69
CA GLU A 157 -20.19 4.57 0.70
C GLU A 157 -18.88 4.57 1.50
N ILE A 158 -17.80 5.08 0.89
CA ILE A 158 -16.45 5.03 1.42
C ILE A 158 -15.96 6.45 1.64
N ASP A 159 -15.35 6.73 2.80
CA ASP A 159 -14.68 8.02 3.00
C ASP A 159 -13.19 7.93 2.67
N ILE A 160 -12.84 8.20 1.41
CA ILE A 160 -11.44 8.24 0.93
C ILE A 160 -10.55 9.20 1.74
N ARG A 161 -11.12 10.17 2.46
CA ARG A 161 -10.36 11.06 3.34
C ARG A 161 -9.74 10.32 4.53
N THR A 162 -10.23 9.15 4.89
CA THR A 162 -9.62 8.33 5.95
C THR A 162 -8.37 7.55 5.49
N SER A 163 -8.03 7.59 4.19
CA SER A 163 -6.86 6.90 3.65
C SER A 163 -5.53 7.51 4.09
N PHE A 164 -4.48 6.69 4.14
CA PHE A 164 -3.10 7.13 4.41
C PHE A 164 -2.69 8.30 3.50
N ALA A 165 -2.95 8.19 2.20
CA ALA A 165 -2.60 9.19 1.20
C ALA A 165 -3.32 10.52 1.42
N ALA A 166 -4.58 10.49 1.86
CA ALA A 166 -5.35 11.71 2.11
C ALA A 166 -4.82 12.45 3.34
N LYS A 167 -4.54 11.73 4.44
CA LYS A 167 -3.91 12.26 5.66
C LYS A 167 -2.52 12.85 5.37
N PHE A 168 -1.69 12.11 4.63
CA PHE A 168 -0.38 12.58 4.18
C PHE A 168 -0.49 13.84 3.31
N TYR A 169 -1.43 13.86 2.35
CA TYR A 169 -1.63 14.99 1.44
C TYR A 169 -2.05 16.26 2.17
N ALA A 170 -2.96 16.14 3.15
CA ALA A 170 -3.44 17.27 3.94
C ALA A 170 -2.31 18.02 4.65
N LEU A 171 -1.30 17.29 5.13
CA LEU A 171 -0.13 17.88 5.74
C LEU A 171 0.78 18.61 4.76
N LEU A 172 0.83 18.18 3.50
CA LEU A 172 1.70 18.79 2.48
C LEU A 172 1.04 19.98 1.77
N VAL A 173 -0.26 19.93 1.55
CA VAL A 173 -0.98 20.91 0.71
C VAL A 173 -1.03 22.32 1.32
N THR A 174 -0.76 22.46 2.62
CA THR A 174 -0.68 23.75 3.32
C THR A 174 0.54 24.56 2.92
N GLU A 175 1.63 23.91 2.51
CA GLU A 175 2.91 24.55 2.20
C GLU A 175 3.29 24.40 0.71
N CYS A 176 2.69 23.43 0.01
CA CYS A 176 3.12 23.02 -1.32
C CYS A 176 1.97 22.96 -2.33
N ASN A 177 2.19 23.47 -3.54
CA ASN A 177 1.34 23.16 -4.68
C ASN A 177 1.64 21.73 -5.17
N LEU A 178 0.84 20.77 -4.74
CA LEU A 178 1.07 19.35 -4.96
C LEU A 178 -0.09 18.68 -5.70
N ARG A 179 0.23 17.88 -6.70
CA ARG A 179 -0.64 16.82 -7.21
C ARG A 179 -0.12 15.47 -6.73
N LEU A 180 -0.91 14.75 -5.93
CA LEU A 180 -0.57 13.44 -5.39
C LEU A 180 -1.38 12.35 -6.11
N LYS A 181 -0.72 11.22 -6.38
CA LYS A 181 -1.37 9.99 -6.82
C LYS A 181 -1.08 8.88 -5.82
N ALA A 182 -2.09 8.11 -5.49
CA ALA A 182 -2.00 6.92 -4.65
C ALA A 182 -2.92 5.85 -5.22
N VAL A 183 -2.85 4.63 -4.68
CA VAL A 183 -3.47 3.43 -5.24
C VAL A 183 -4.29 2.68 -4.18
N THR A 184 -5.40 2.06 -4.59
CA THR A 184 -6.30 1.33 -3.68
C THR A 184 -5.90 -0.13 -3.45
N GLY A 185 -5.05 -0.69 -4.31
CA GLY A 185 -4.57 -2.09 -4.23
C GLY A 185 -3.05 -2.21 -4.00
N SER A 186 -2.55 -3.45 -4.00
CA SER A 186 -1.12 -3.72 -4.05
C SER A 186 -0.48 -3.15 -5.33
N VAL A 187 0.81 -2.81 -5.27
CA VAL A 187 1.56 -2.28 -6.42
C VAL A 187 2.79 -3.08 -6.73
N GLU A 188 3.08 -3.19 -8.02
CA GLU A 188 4.33 -3.77 -8.53
C GLU A 188 4.76 -3.03 -9.81
N PHE A 189 6.05 -3.04 -10.12
CA PHE A 189 6.53 -2.56 -11.40
C PHE A 189 6.68 -3.73 -12.37
N ASP A 190 6.00 -3.65 -13.51
CA ASP A 190 6.19 -4.55 -14.64
C ASP A 190 7.67 -4.51 -15.08
N GLU A 191 8.42 -5.60 -14.90
CA GLU A 191 9.85 -5.68 -15.22
C GLU A 191 10.15 -5.49 -16.73
N VAL A 192 9.14 -5.69 -17.59
CA VAL A 192 9.27 -5.52 -19.04
C VAL A 192 9.05 -4.07 -19.43
N THR A 193 7.95 -3.46 -18.99
CA THR A 193 7.50 -2.13 -19.44
C THR A 193 7.79 -1.00 -18.45
N GLY A 194 8.23 -1.33 -17.23
CA GLY A 194 8.43 -0.42 -16.09
C GLY A 194 7.17 0.29 -15.64
N SER A 195 6.00 -0.21 -16.01
CA SER A 195 4.73 0.39 -15.62
C SER A 195 4.31 -0.08 -14.24
N LEU A 196 3.82 0.85 -13.43
CA LEU A 196 3.17 0.52 -12.17
C LEU A 196 1.88 -0.23 -12.47
N LEU A 197 1.84 -1.50 -12.08
CA LEU A 197 0.65 -2.33 -12.04
C LEU A 197 0.00 -2.16 -10.66
N VAL A 198 -1.32 -2.21 -10.64
CA VAL A 198 -2.11 -2.11 -9.42
C VAL A 198 -3.05 -3.30 -9.39
N GLU A 199 -3.08 -3.98 -8.25
CA GLU A 199 -4.00 -5.08 -7.97
C GLU A 199 -5.46 -4.64 -8.10
N SER A 200 -6.30 -5.53 -8.63
CA SER A 200 -7.74 -5.29 -8.76
C SER A 200 -8.51 -5.63 -7.47
N GLU A 201 -9.70 -5.05 -7.27
CA GLU A 201 -10.56 -5.38 -6.12
C GLU A 201 -10.94 -6.86 -6.10
N GLU A 202 -11.11 -7.47 -7.27
CA GLU A 202 -11.31 -8.92 -7.40
C GLU A 202 -10.12 -9.71 -6.84
N ALA A 203 -8.89 -9.26 -7.10
CA ALA A 203 -7.70 -9.89 -6.51
C ALA A 203 -7.63 -9.70 -5.00
N ILE A 204 -8.00 -8.53 -4.49
CA ILE A 204 -7.99 -8.26 -3.05
C ILE A 204 -8.94 -9.21 -2.32
N GLN A 205 -10.14 -9.48 -2.88
CA GLN A 205 -11.06 -10.48 -2.33
C GLN A 205 -10.50 -11.90 -2.38
N VAL A 206 -9.78 -12.25 -3.45
CA VAL A 206 -9.07 -13.53 -3.56
C VAL A 206 -7.92 -13.62 -2.54
N MET A 207 -7.25 -12.50 -2.25
CA MET A 207 -6.17 -12.42 -1.27
C MET A 207 -6.63 -12.72 0.14
N GLU A 208 -7.79 -12.22 0.55
CA GLU A 208 -8.35 -12.54 1.88
C GLU A 208 -8.61 -14.05 2.02
N ARG A 209 -9.13 -14.68 0.96
CA ARG A 209 -9.35 -16.14 0.92
C ARG A 209 -8.03 -16.90 0.93
N TYR A 210 -7.04 -16.43 0.18
CA TYR A 210 -5.69 -16.98 0.14
C TYR A 210 -5.02 -16.94 1.51
N ASP A 211 -5.03 -15.80 2.19
CA ASP A 211 -4.43 -15.64 3.52
C ASP A 211 -5.16 -16.48 4.57
N SER A 212 -6.49 -16.61 4.46
CA SER A 212 -7.28 -17.52 5.30
C SER A 212 -6.87 -18.97 5.08
N CYS A 213 -6.78 -19.41 3.81
CA CYS A 213 -6.36 -20.76 3.45
C CYS A 213 -4.93 -21.07 3.91
N LEU A 214 -3.99 -20.13 3.75
CA LEU A 214 -2.61 -20.29 4.22
C LEU A 214 -2.52 -20.45 5.75
N ARG A 215 -3.30 -19.65 6.50
CA ARG A 215 -3.37 -19.79 7.97
C ARG A 215 -3.95 -21.13 8.38
N GLU A 216 -4.99 -21.59 7.68
CA GLU A 216 -5.60 -22.89 7.90
C GLU A 216 -4.62 -24.02 7.59
N LEU A 217 -3.95 -23.97 6.44
CA LEU A 217 -2.93 -24.94 6.02
C LEU A 217 -1.82 -25.07 7.06
N LYS A 218 -1.19 -23.95 7.46
CA LYS A 218 -0.13 -23.94 8.48
C LYS A 218 -0.62 -24.51 9.83
N ARG A 219 -1.84 -24.13 10.24
CA ARG A 219 -2.42 -24.63 11.49
C ARG A 219 -2.71 -26.13 11.43
N PHE A 220 -3.27 -26.60 10.32
CA PHE A 220 -3.62 -28.01 10.11
C PHE A 220 -2.37 -28.88 10.02
N GLU A 221 -1.35 -28.40 9.30
CA GLU A 221 -0.03 -29.02 9.24
C GLU A 221 0.56 -29.21 10.65
N GLN A 222 0.67 -28.12 11.42
CA GLN A 222 1.29 -28.16 12.74
C GLN A 222 0.49 -28.97 13.78
N LYS A 223 -0.83 -28.83 13.80
CA LYS A 223 -1.67 -29.41 14.86
C LYS A 223 -2.18 -30.81 14.57
N THR A 224 -2.20 -31.23 13.31
CA THR A 224 -2.87 -32.47 12.90
C THR A 224 -1.94 -33.35 12.09
N VAL A 225 -1.26 -32.81 11.08
CA VAL A 225 -0.37 -33.59 10.21
C VAL A 225 0.92 -33.97 10.94
N GLN A 226 1.65 -32.99 11.46
CA GLN A 226 2.97 -33.21 12.06
C GLN A 226 2.96 -34.24 13.20
N PRO A 227 2.02 -34.23 14.16
CA PRO A 227 1.99 -35.23 15.22
C PRO A 227 1.84 -36.67 14.69
N LEU A 228 0.96 -36.87 13.69
CA LEU A 228 0.73 -38.19 13.09
C LEU A 228 1.90 -38.63 12.22
N MET A 229 2.49 -37.71 11.47
CA MET A 229 3.69 -37.94 10.66
C MET A 229 4.87 -38.33 11.56
N THR A 230 5.12 -37.59 12.64
CA THR A 230 6.17 -37.91 13.62
C THR A 230 5.94 -39.28 14.24
N ALA A 231 4.72 -39.59 14.71
CA ALA A 231 4.42 -40.91 15.26
C ALA A 231 4.63 -42.06 14.25
N PHE A 232 4.30 -41.82 12.97
CA PHE A 232 4.55 -42.79 11.90
C PHE A 232 6.05 -43.00 11.66
N ILE A 233 6.83 -41.92 11.60
CA ILE A 233 8.29 -41.97 11.41
C ILE A 233 8.96 -42.65 12.61
N ASP A 234 8.53 -42.34 13.84
CA ASP A 234 9.08 -42.95 15.06
C ASP A 234 8.82 -44.46 15.10
N THR A 235 7.70 -44.92 14.53
CA THR A 235 7.31 -46.33 14.52
C THR A 235 7.92 -47.11 13.36
N ASN A 236 7.97 -46.53 12.16
CA ASN A 236 8.29 -47.24 10.92
C ASN A 236 9.63 -46.82 10.28
N GLY A 237 10.26 -45.76 10.80
CA GLY A 237 11.44 -45.13 10.23
C GLY A 237 11.11 -44.12 9.12
N TYR A 238 12.09 -43.25 8.84
CA TYR A 238 11.96 -42.20 7.84
C TYR A 238 11.86 -42.75 6.40
N ASP A 239 12.56 -43.85 6.09
CA ASP A 239 12.48 -44.48 4.76
C ASP A 239 11.05 -44.97 4.43
N ALA A 240 10.33 -45.49 5.43
CA ALA A 240 8.93 -45.88 5.27
C ALA A 240 8.03 -44.67 4.98
N TRP A 241 8.34 -43.51 5.56
CA TRP A 241 7.63 -42.26 5.27
C TRP A 241 7.86 -41.78 3.83
N GLU A 242 9.08 -41.87 3.32
CA GLU A 242 9.35 -41.54 1.91
C GLU A 242 8.62 -42.47 0.95
N ILE A 243 8.59 -43.78 1.24
CA ILE A 243 7.83 -44.77 0.47
C ILE A 243 6.33 -44.45 0.52
N TYR A 244 5.79 -44.16 1.70
CA TYR A 244 4.40 -43.77 1.89
C TYR A 244 3.97 -42.59 1.02
N LEU A 245 4.82 -41.55 0.95
CA LEU A 245 4.58 -40.37 0.11
C LEU A 245 4.70 -40.68 -1.38
N ARG A 246 5.77 -41.39 -1.78
CA ARG A 246 6.08 -41.71 -3.19
C ARG A 246 4.99 -42.59 -3.81
N ASP A 247 4.57 -43.62 -3.07
CA ASP A 247 3.62 -44.61 -3.55
C ASP A 247 2.15 -44.13 -3.34
N ALA A 248 2.00 -42.94 -2.75
CA ALA A 248 0.72 -42.29 -2.44
C ALA A 248 -0.22 -43.16 -1.60
N ASP A 249 0.34 -43.86 -0.61
CA ASP A 249 -0.38 -44.80 0.25
C ASP A 249 -1.50 -44.13 1.04
N TYR A 250 -1.38 -42.83 1.33
CA TYR A 250 -2.44 -42.02 1.93
C TYR A 250 -3.77 -42.07 1.17
N LYS A 251 -3.77 -42.44 -0.12
CA LYS A 251 -5.01 -42.60 -0.92
C LYS A 251 -5.86 -43.79 -0.51
N LYS A 252 -5.29 -44.74 0.26
CA LYS A 252 -6.02 -45.91 0.77
C LYS A 252 -7.05 -45.52 1.85
N GLN A 253 -6.81 -44.42 2.58
CA GLN A 253 -7.68 -43.90 3.63
C GLN A 253 -7.92 -44.88 4.80
N ASP A 254 -6.98 -45.81 5.01
CA ASP A 254 -7.11 -46.88 6.00
C ASP A 254 -6.70 -46.38 7.40
N THR A 255 -5.71 -45.49 7.46
CA THR A 255 -5.17 -44.97 8.72
C THR A 255 -5.67 -43.54 9.03
N PRO A 256 -5.58 -43.09 10.31
CA PRO A 256 -5.79 -41.68 10.64
C PRO A 256 -4.88 -40.73 9.87
N LEU A 257 -3.62 -41.12 9.62
CA LEU A 257 -2.66 -40.33 8.85
C LEU A 257 -3.11 -40.18 7.40
N ASP A 258 -3.63 -41.24 6.78
CA ASP A 258 -4.11 -41.23 5.39
C ASP A 258 -5.24 -40.21 5.18
N LYS A 259 -6.21 -40.20 6.10
CA LYS A 259 -7.37 -39.30 6.07
C LYS A 259 -6.91 -37.86 6.25
N VAL A 260 -6.02 -37.60 7.20
CA VAL A 260 -5.48 -36.27 7.47
C VAL A 260 -4.62 -35.77 6.31
N TRP A 261 -3.77 -36.62 5.74
CA TRP A 261 -2.90 -36.25 4.63
C TRP A 261 -3.71 -35.95 3.36
N THR A 262 -4.77 -36.73 3.09
CA THR A 262 -5.69 -36.44 1.98
C THR A 262 -6.35 -35.06 2.12
N LEU A 263 -6.77 -34.68 3.32
CA LEU A 263 -7.31 -33.34 3.60
C LEU A 263 -6.24 -32.25 3.45
N PHE A 264 -5.02 -32.51 3.91
CA PHE A 264 -3.89 -31.57 3.77
C PHE A 264 -3.60 -31.27 2.30
N ILE A 265 -3.54 -32.30 1.44
CA ILE A 265 -3.36 -32.13 -0.01
C ILE A 265 -4.51 -31.32 -0.63
N ALA A 266 -5.76 -31.57 -0.23
CA ALA A 266 -6.90 -30.79 -0.74
C ALA A 266 -6.81 -29.29 -0.37
N ILE A 267 -6.41 -28.96 0.86
CA ILE A 267 -6.17 -27.57 1.29
C ILE A 267 -4.99 -26.97 0.51
N GLN A 268 -3.92 -27.75 0.29
CA GLN A 268 -2.76 -27.32 -0.49
C GLN A 268 -3.11 -27.04 -1.96
N ASP A 269 -3.95 -27.87 -2.58
CA ASP A 269 -4.44 -27.67 -3.95
C ASP A 269 -5.27 -26.38 -4.05
N GLN A 270 -6.19 -26.16 -3.10
CA GLN A 270 -6.96 -24.92 -3.02
C GLN A 270 -6.06 -23.68 -2.84
N TYR A 271 -5.03 -23.80 -2.01
CA TYR A 271 -4.02 -22.76 -1.84
C TYR A 271 -3.28 -22.44 -3.15
N GLU A 272 -2.83 -23.46 -3.89
CA GLU A 272 -2.14 -23.28 -5.17
C GLU A 272 -3.05 -22.72 -6.28
N GLU A 273 -4.33 -23.07 -6.29
CA GLU A 273 -5.32 -22.44 -7.17
C GLU A 273 -5.48 -20.96 -6.88
N LEU A 274 -5.66 -20.59 -5.61
CA LEU A 274 -5.75 -19.18 -5.19
C LEU A 274 -4.47 -18.40 -5.52
N ARG A 275 -3.30 -19.04 -5.38
CA ARG A 275 -1.99 -18.47 -5.76
C ARG A 275 -1.93 -18.14 -7.25
N LYS A 276 -2.42 -19.04 -8.11
CA LYS A 276 -2.45 -18.82 -9.57
C LYS A 276 -3.37 -17.66 -9.93
N VAL A 277 -4.57 -17.61 -9.34
CA VAL A 277 -5.54 -16.52 -9.60
C VAL A 277 -4.96 -15.16 -9.18
N LYS A 278 -4.32 -15.08 -8.00
CA LYS A 278 -3.68 -13.87 -7.50
C LYS A 278 -2.73 -13.23 -8.52
N THR A 279 -1.87 -14.03 -9.15
CA THR A 279 -0.85 -13.52 -10.08
C THR A 279 -1.42 -12.97 -11.40
N GLN A 280 -2.68 -13.25 -11.72
CA GLN A 280 -3.31 -12.85 -13.00
C GLN A 280 -4.11 -11.55 -12.91
N LEU A 281 -4.28 -10.99 -11.71
CA LEU A 281 -5.29 -9.94 -11.44
C LEU A 281 -4.69 -8.54 -11.18
N SER A 282 -3.42 -8.32 -11.52
CA SER A 282 -2.77 -7.00 -11.57
C SER A 282 -3.05 -6.29 -12.89
N GLN A 283 -3.42 -5.00 -12.85
CA GLN A 283 -3.77 -4.22 -14.04
C GLN A 283 -3.07 -2.86 -14.07
N LYS A 284 -2.74 -2.37 -15.27
CA LYS A 284 -2.27 -0.98 -15.45
C LYS A 284 -3.43 -0.02 -15.19
N HIS A 285 -3.14 1.10 -14.53
CA HIS A 285 -4.10 2.19 -14.32
C HIS A 285 -5.40 1.77 -13.59
N TYR A 286 -5.31 0.77 -12.72
CA TYR A 286 -6.40 0.39 -11.84
C TYR A 286 -6.35 1.21 -10.54
N GLY A 287 -7.54 1.54 -10.01
CA GLY A 287 -7.74 2.06 -8.65
C GLY A 287 -6.79 3.18 -8.20
N GLN A 288 -6.67 4.27 -8.96
CA GLN A 288 -5.79 5.38 -8.58
C GLN A 288 -6.59 6.56 -8.03
N ILE A 289 -6.34 6.96 -6.80
CA ILE A 289 -6.87 8.22 -6.26
C ILE A 289 -5.88 9.35 -6.55
N VAL A 290 -6.41 10.45 -7.07
CA VAL A 290 -5.65 11.65 -7.41
C VAL A 290 -6.15 12.81 -6.57
N PHE A 291 -5.24 13.40 -5.79
CA PHE A 291 -5.48 14.64 -5.06
C PHE A 291 -4.82 15.79 -5.84
N HIS A 292 -5.55 16.87 -6.06
CA HIS A 292 -5.05 18.03 -6.79
C HIS A 292 -5.51 19.32 -6.14
N TYR A 293 -4.55 20.18 -5.80
CA TYR A 293 -4.81 21.50 -5.25
C TYR A 293 -4.82 22.55 -6.35
N ASP A 294 -5.98 23.19 -6.52
CA ASP A 294 -6.15 24.36 -7.37
C ASP A 294 -5.92 25.63 -6.53
N THR A 295 -4.74 26.24 -6.72
CA THR A 295 -4.33 27.46 -6.00
C THR A 295 -5.17 28.69 -6.37
N GLN A 296 -5.87 28.69 -7.51
CA GLN A 296 -6.70 29.84 -7.91
C GLN A 296 -8.06 29.82 -7.21
N LYS A 297 -8.62 28.62 -7.02
CA LYS A 297 -9.93 28.42 -6.37
C LYS A 297 -9.84 28.13 -4.87
N ASP A 298 -8.62 27.87 -4.41
CA ASP A 298 -8.30 27.36 -3.08
C ASP A 298 -9.08 26.08 -2.73
N THR A 299 -9.07 25.12 -3.65
CA THR A 299 -9.82 23.86 -3.53
C THR A 299 -8.96 22.64 -3.78
N VAL A 300 -9.20 21.58 -3.01
CA VAL A 300 -8.68 20.23 -3.26
C VAL A 300 -9.74 19.42 -4.02
N THR A 301 -9.36 18.95 -5.20
CA THR A 301 -10.14 17.99 -5.99
C THR A 301 -9.61 16.59 -5.75
N ILE A 302 -10.51 15.67 -5.37
CA ILE A 302 -10.25 14.24 -5.25
C ILE A 302 -10.88 13.55 -6.46
N SER A 303 -10.12 12.77 -7.21
CA SER A 303 -10.61 12.02 -8.36
C SER A 303 -10.20 10.55 -8.29
N LEU A 304 -11.09 9.65 -8.73
CA LEU A 304 -10.74 8.27 -9.05
C LEU A 304 -10.30 8.19 -10.51
N LYS A 305 -9.18 7.55 -10.79
CA LYS A 305 -8.78 7.12 -12.13
C LYS A 305 -8.81 5.60 -12.21
N HIS A 306 -9.65 5.07 -13.10
CA HIS A 306 -9.85 3.64 -13.33
C HIS A 306 -10.07 3.38 -14.83
N LYS A 307 -9.33 2.43 -15.42
CA LYS A 307 -9.44 2.03 -16.85
C LYS A 307 -9.50 3.25 -17.78
N GLU A 308 -8.49 4.11 -17.67
CA GLU A 308 -8.30 5.37 -18.42
C GLU A 308 -9.29 6.51 -18.13
N LYS A 309 -10.45 6.23 -17.53
CA LYS A 309 -11.41 7.25 -17.13
C LYS A 309 -10.98 7.89 -15.80
N GLN A 310 -11.17 9.21 -15.70
CA GLN A 310 -11.00 9.95 -14.45
C GLN A 310 -12.34 10.57 -14.06
N THR A 311 -12.82 10.26 -12.86
CA THR A 311 -14.08 10.75 -12.30
C THR A 311 -13.79 11.59 -11.06
N THR A 312 -14.34 12.80 -11.01
CA THR A 312 -14.26 13.65 -9.82
C THR A 312 -15.17 13.10 -8.73
N LEU A 313 -14.63 12.92 -7.53
CA LEU A 313 -15.37 12.39 -6.37
C LEU A 313 -15.84 13.52 -5.47
N LYS A 314 -14.92 14.44 -5.13
CA LYS A 314 -15.18 15.58 -4.25
C LYS A 314 -14.36 16.78 -4.70
N VAL A 315 -14.92 17.96 -4.51
CA VAL A 315 -14.23 19.25 -4.58
C VAL A 315 -14.47 19.93 -3.25
N ILE A 316 -13.41 20.20 -2.50
CA ILE A 316 -13.49 20.65 -1.11
C ILE A 316 -12.60 21.89 -0.97
N LYS A 317 -12.98 22.87 -0.16
CA LYS A 317 -12.07 23.97 0.18
C LYS A 317 -10.82 23.42 0.87
N ARG A 318 -9.66 24.02 0.62
CA ARG A 318 -8.39 23.53 1.19
C ARG A 318 -8.45 23.50 2.71
N ASP A 319 -8.95 24.56 3.33
CA ASP A 319 -9.02 24.66 4.78
C ASP A 319 -9.97 23.62 5.38
N ASP A 320 -11.14 23.36 4.76
CA ASP A 320 -12.05 22.28 5.17
C ASP A 320 -11.42 20.89 5.03
N PHE A 321 -10.65 20.67 3.95
CA PHE A 321 -9.94 19.41 3.74
C PHE A 321 -8.86 19.22 4.82
N VAL A 322 -8.12 20.26 5.17
CA VAL A 322 -7.07 20.19 6.22
C VAL A 322 -7.66 20.07 7.62
N ALA A 323 -8.75 20.81 7.91
CA ALA A 323 -9.43 20.79 9.20
C ALA A 323 -9.96 19.40 9.58
N TYR A 324 -10.25 18.55 8.58
CA TYR A 324 -10.61 17.15 8.78
C TYR A 324 -9.56 16.35 9.57
N TYR A 325 -8.29 16.78 9.57
CA TYR A 325 -7.17 16.05 10.18
C TYR A 325 -6.59 16.75 11.43
N SER A 326 -7.40 17.53 12.15
CA SER A 326 -7.07 18.37 13.33
C SER A 326 -5.66 18.22 13.99
N PRO A 327 -4.96 19.33 14.29
CA PRO A 327 -3.64 19.35 14.96
C PRO A 327 -3.54 18.56 16.28
N ALA A 328 -4.65 18.35 17.00
CA ALA A 328 -4.65 17.60 18.24
C ALA A 328 -4.22 16.13 18.01
N ASP A 329 -4.74 15.50 16.96
CA ASP A 329 -4.36 14.14 16.58
C ASP A 329 -2.91 14.09 16.10
N HIS A 330 -2.45 15.15 15.42
CA HIS A 330 -1.06 15.26 14.96
C HIS A 330 -0.04 15.36 16.11
N GLN A 331 -0.31 16.11 17.18
CA GLN A 331 0.63 16.23 18.30
C GLN A 331 0.73 14.93 19.12
N GLU A 332 -0.36 14.17 19.26
CA GLU A 332 -0.33 12.87 19.93
C GLU A 332 0.41 11.82 19.08
N LEU A 333 0.18 11.80 17.77
CA LEU A 333 0.85 10.89 16.83
C LEU A 333 2.36 11.16 16.69
N LEU A 334 2.80 12.42 16.72
CA LEU A 334 4.23 12.77 16.73
C LEU A 334 4.93 12.36 18.03
N ARG A 335 4.18 12.20 19.14
CA ARG A 335 4.70 11.73 20.43
C ARG A 335 4.67 10.20 20.57
N GLY A 336 4.28 9.47 19.52
CA GLY A 336 4.17 8.01 19.55
C GLY A 336 3.06 7.49 20.46
N LYS A 337 2.11 8.35 20.88
CA LYS A 337 0.94 7.91 21.66
C LYS A 337 -0.12 7.41 20.70
N LYS A 338 -0.73 6.26 21.01
CA LYS A 338 -1.92 5.77 20.26
C LYS A 338 -3.00 6.85 20.34
N PRO A 339 -3.61 7.26 19.20
CA PRO A 339 -4.70 8.21 19.23
C PRO A 339 -5.85 7.63 20.07
N SER A 340 -6.42 8.48 20.93
CA SER A 340 -7.69 8.17 21.60
C SER A 340 -8.79 8.08 20.53
N PRO A 341 -9.72 7.10 20.59
CA PRO A 341 -10.83 7.05 19.64
C PRO A 341 -11.77 8.24 19.90
N ALA A 342 -11.51 9.36 19.23
CA ALA A 342 -12.31 10.57 19.38
C ALA A 342 -13.51 10.54 18.43
N LYS A 343 -14.69 10.49 19.06
CA LYS A 343 -15.99 11.03 18.64
C LYS A 343 -16.27 11.03 17.13
N ALA A 344 -16.91 9.95 16.69
CA ALA A 344 -17.80 10.00 15.54
C ALA A 344 -18.78 11.16 15.73
N ILE A 345 -18.73 12.12 14.81
CA ILE A 345 -19.70 13.20 14.68
C ILE A 345 -21.05 12.52 14.43
N SER A 346 -21.89 12.49 15.46
CA SER A 346 -23.29 12.11 15.34
C SER A 346 -24.04 13.24 14.65
N ASP A 347 -24.13 13.18 13.32
CA ASP A 347 -25.17 13.88 12.57
C ASP A 347 -26.51 13.18 12.86
N GLU A 348 -27.08 13.44 14.05
CA GLU A 348 -28.50 13.21 14.30
C GLU A 348 -29.29 14.25 13.49
N ARG A 349 -29.72 13.84 12.30
CA ARG A 349 -30.84 14.51 11.64
C ARG A 349 -32.11 14.15 12.37
N ASP A 350 -32.54 15.14 13.14
CA ASP A 350 -33.91 15.42 13.55
C ASP A 350 -34.91 15.00 12.45
N SER A 351 -35.59 13.88 12.67
CA SER A 351 -36.73 13.43 11.87
C SER A 351 -37.98 13.54 12.72
N GLY A 352 -38.34 14.78 13.05
CA GLY A 352 -39.71 15.12 13.35
C GLY A 352 -40.55 14.84 12.11
N ASN A 353 -41.29 13.73 12.10
CA ASN A 353 -42.36 13.55 11.13
C ASN A 353 -43.68 13.24 11.85
N ALA A 354 -44.63 14.10 11.53
CA ALA A 354 -45.90 14.29 12.18
C ALA A 354 -46.85 13.10 11.99
N MET A 355 -47.62 12.82 13.05
CA MET A 355 -48.85 12.05 12.97
C MET A 355 -49.85 12.78 12.05
N HIS A 356 -50.40 12.05 11.07
CA HIS A 356 -51.66 12.41 10.43
C HIS A 356 -52.76 11.37 10.76
N PRO A 357 -54.03 11.80 10.80
CA PRO A 357 -55.10 11.11 11.51
C PRO A 357 -55.84 10.07 10.67
N ASN A 358 -56.52 9.19 11.42
CA ASN A 358 -57.54 8.24 10.99
C ASN A 358 -58.53 8.79 9.95
N HIS A 359 -58.78 8.02 8.90
CA HIS A 359 -60.07 8.00 8.23
C HIS A 359 -60.71 6.61 8.36
N LYS A 360 -61.84 6.58 9.08
CA LYS A 360 -62.93 5.63 8.85
C LYS A 360 -63.80 6.21 7.72
N VAL A 361 -64.07 5.41 6.69
CA VAL A 361 -65.41 5.00 6.22
C VAL A 361 -65.25 3.61 5.61
#